data_AF-A0A1V3TTI6-F1
#
_entry.id   AF-A0A1V3TTI6-F1
#
_cell.length_a   1.000
_cell.length_b   1.000
_cell.length_c   1.000
_cell.angle_alpha   90.00
_cell.angle_beta   90.00
_cell.angle_gamma   90.00
#
_symmetry.space_group_name_H-M   'P 1'
#
loop_
_entity.id
_entity.type
_entity.pdbx_description
1 polymer ?
#
loop_
_entity_poly.entity_id
_entity_poly.type
_entity_poly.pdbx_seq_one_letter_code
_entity_poly.pdbx_strand_id
1 'polypeptide(L)' 'MKKLLLIAAVAAFSSSAMAADLHATCQEYFKQIESLQNLPEPVKAQLEASKQQIATLPATAQEQACKQGLESLKMMVPAK' A
#
# COMPACT_ATOMS: atom_id res chain seq x y z
N MET A 1 5.59 -42.96 -13.49
CA MET A 1 4.49 -42.14 -14.06
C MET A 1 4.72 -40.68 -13.70
N LYS A 2 4.74 -39.79 -14.71
CA LYS A 2 4.52 -38.33 -14.70
C LYS A 2 5.19 -37.51 -13.57
N LYS A 3 6.35 -36.91 -13.83
CA LYS A 3 6.47 -35.48 -14.24
C LYS A 3 5.49 -34.57 -13.49
N LEU A 4 5.92 -33.96 -12.38
CA LEU A 4 5.55 -32.59 -12.03
C LEU A 4 6.65 -32.01 -11.13
N LEU A 5 7.62 -31.40 -11.81
CA LEU A 5 8.41 -30.30 -11.27
C LEU A 5 7.43 -29.18 -10.92
N LEU A 6 7.14 -28.99 -9.64
CA LEU A 6 6.60 -27.72 -9.13
C LEU A 6 7.48 -27.31 -7.96
N ILE A 7 8.62 -26.73 -8.32
CA ILE A 7 9.43 -25.90 -7.43
C ILE A 7 8.56 -24.69 -7.11
N ALA A 8 7.72 -24.79 -6.10
CA ALA A 8 7.18 -23.63 -5.40
C ALA A 8 8.26 -23.19 -4.40
N ALA A 9 9.30 -22.53 -4.92
CA ALA A 9 10.14 -21.69 -4.10
C ALA A 9 9.27 -20.51 -3.65
N VAL A 10 8.52 -20.69 -2.56
CA VAL A 10 8.04 -19.56 -1.78
C VAL A 10 9.32 -18.92 -1.24
N ALA A 11 9.73 -17.83 -1.88
CA ALA A 11 10.82 -17.00 -1.39
C ALA A 11 10.48 -16.64 0.06
N ALA A 12 11.29 -17.17 0.98
CA ALA A 12 11.32 -16.69 2.35
C ALA A 12 11.70 -15.21 2.28
N PHE A 13 10.74 -14.32 2.53
CA PHE A 13 11.03 -12.92 2.79
C PHE A 13 11.65 -12.82 4.18
N SER A 14 12.93 -13.18 4.25
CA SER A 14 13.82 -12.77 5.33
C SER A 14 14.28 -11.35 5.01
N SER A 15 13.54 -10.35 5.47
CA SER A 15 14.06 -8.99 5.57
C SER A 15 13.51 -8.33 6.84
N SER A 16 14.39 -8.27 7.82
CA SER A 16 14.34 -7.40 8.99
C SER A 16 13.87 -5.99 8.66
N ALA A 17 13.03 -5.44 9.55
CA ALA A 17 12.89 -4.01 9.82
C ALA A 17 12.77 -3.10 8.58
N MET A 18 11.61 -3.08 7.94
CA MET A 18 11.22 -1.98 7.07
C MET A 18 10.27 -1.06 7.84
N ALA A 19 10.85 -0.24 8.72
CA ALA A 19 10.34 1.12 8.91
C ALA A 19 10.72 1.94 7.66
N ALA A 20 10.32 1.44 6.48
CA ALA A 20 10.56 2.12 5.23
C ALA A 20 9.64 3.34 5.23
N ASP A 21 10.26 4.52 5.35
CA ASP A 21 9.63 5.79 5.02
C ASP A 21 8.97 5.62 3.64
N LEU A 22 7.64 5.51 3.62
CA LEU A 22 6.90 5.49 2.37
C LEU A 22 7.26 6.74 1.57
N HIS A 23 7.24 6.64 0.24
CA HIS A 23 7.40 7.80 -0.62
C HIS A 23 6.46 8.94 -0.19
N ALA A 24 6.90 10.20 -0.27
CA ALA A 24 6.14 11.36 0.22
C ALA A 24 4.70 11.41 -0.33
N THR A 25 4.50 11.05 -1.59
CA THR A 25 3.17 10.92 -2.24
C THR A 25 2.25 9.94 -1.52
N CYS A 26 2.78 8.83 -1.01
CA CYS A 26 2.00 7.86 -0.23
C CYS A 26 1.71 8.35 1.17
N GLN A 27 2.67 9.02 1.82
CA GLN A 27 2.41 9.63 3.12
C GLN A 27 1.23 10.60 3.03
N GLU A 28 1.20 11.44 1.99
CA GLU A 28 0.09 12.36 1.72
C GLU A 28 -1.22 11.62 1.42
N TYR A 29 -1.19 10.59 0.55
CA TYR A 29 -2.36 9.77 0.24
C TYR A 29 -3.02 9.19 1.51
N PHE A 30 -2.23 8.51 2.34
CA PHE A 30 -2.73 7.87 3.54
C PHE A 30 -3.20 8.88 4.58
N LYS A 31 -2.47 10.00 4.72
CA LYS A 31 -2.87 11.09 5.62
C LYS A 31 -4.22 11.70 5.23
N GLN A 32 -4.49 11.88 3.93
CA GLN A 32 -5.79 12.36 3.48
C GLN A 32 -6.91 11.36 3.81
N ILE A 33 -6.67 10.06 3.66
CA ILE A 33 -7.64 9.04 4.07
C ILE A 33 -7.86 9.08 5.58
N GLU A 34 -6.80 9.10 6.37
CA GLU A 34 -6.89 9.16 7.84
C GLU A 34 -7.56 10.44 8.35
N SER A 35 -7.48 11.54 7.58
CA SER A 35 -8.20 12.78 7.88
C SER A 35 -9.71 12.66 7.70
N LEU A 36 -10.19 11.65 6.97
CA LEU A 36 -11.62 11.36 6.88
C LEU A 36 -12.10 10.87 8.24
N GLN A 37 -12.93 11.68 8.88
CA GLN A 37 -13.52 11.32 10.17
C GLN A 37 -14.45 10.10 10.01
N ASN A 38 -14.48 9.23 11.01
CA ASN A 38 -15.35 8.05 11.08
C ASN A 38 -15.08 6.93 10.06
N LEU A 39 -13.82 6.73 9.63
CA LEU A 39 -13.48 5.51 8.89
C LEU A 39 -13.83 4.25 9.73
N PRO A 40 -14.60 3.31 9.17
CA PRO A 40 -14.89 2.04 9.83
C PRO A 40 -13.58 1.31 10.18
N GLU A 41 -13.55 0.64 11.32
CA GLU A 41 -12.43 -0.20 11.74
C GLU A 41 -11.91 -1.18 10.67
N PRO A 42 -12.76 -1.89 9.90
CA PRO A 42 -12.27 -2.74 8.80
C PRO A 42 -11.56 -1.95 7.69
N VAL A 43 -11.99 -0.71 7.43
CA VAL A 43 -11.34 0.16 6.43
C VAL A 43 -9.97 0.61 6.94
N LYS A 44 -9.84 0.94 8.23
CA LYS A 44 -8.55 1.27 8.85
C LYS A 44 -7.58 0.08 8.80
N ALA A 45 -8.06 -1.13 9.13
CA ALA A 45 -7.25 -2.33 9.08
C ALA A 45 -6.76 -2.63 7.65
N GLN A 46 -7.63 -2.44 6.65
CA GLN A 46 -7.25 -2.59 5.25
C GLN A 46 -6.26 -1.50 4.80
N LEU A 47 -6.38 -0.29 5.30
CA LEU A 47 -5.45 0.81 5.02
C LEU A 47 -4.04 0.48 5.52
N GLU A 48 -3.92 -0.01 6.75
CA GLU A 48 -2.65 -0.42 7.33
C GLU A 48 -2.02 -1.60 6.57
N ALA A 49 -2.82 -2.60 6.19
CA ALA A 49 -2.35 -3.68 5.34
C ALA A 49 -1.85 -3.16 3.98
N SER A 50 -2.55 -2.19 3.40
CA SER A 50 -2.18 -1.57 2.13
C SER A 50 -0.88 -0.76 2.24
N LYS A 51 -0.68 0.00 3.34
CA LYS A 51 0.58 0.67 3.65
C LYS A 51 1.74 -0.32 3.72
N GLN A 52 1.56 -1.44 4.43
CA GLN A 52 2.58 -2.47 4.57
C GLN A 52 2.92 -3.10 3.22
N GLN A 53 1.92 -3.39 2.38
CA GLN A 53 2.14 -3.92 1.05
C GLN A 53 2.90 -2.92 0.16
N ILE A 54 2.52 -1.65 0.17
CA ILE A 54 3.19 -0.59 -0.61
C ILE A 54 4.62 -0.37 -0.12
N ALA A 55 4.87 -0.47 1.18
CA ALA A 55 6.22 -0.35 1.75
C ALA A 55 7.18 -1.44 1.25
N THR A 56 6.67 -2.57 0.74
CA THR A 56 7.50 -3.62 0.10
C THR A 56 7.87 -3.32 -1.36
N LEU A 57 7.25 -2.31 -1.97
CA LEU A 57 7.49 -1.90 -3.34
C LEU A 57 8.65 -0.90 -3.44
N PRO A 58 9.36 -0.83 -4.58
CA PRO A 58 10.35 0.21 -4.83
C PRO A 58 9.70 1.61 -4.89
N ALA A 59 10.44 2.66 -4.52
CA ALA A 59 9.92 4.03 -4.36
C ALA A 59 9.16 4.57 -5.59
N THR A 60 9.61 4.28 -6.80
CA THR A 60 8.90 4.66 -8.05
C THR A 60 7.54 3.98 -8.19
N ALA A 61 7.42 2.72 -7.78
CA ALA A 61 6.14 2.00 -7.77
C ALA A 61 5.23 2.49 -6.63
N GLN A 62 5.80 2.83 -5.47
CA GLN A 62 5.07 3.49 -4.39
C GLN A 62 4.46 4.81 -4.86
N GLU A 63 5.28 5.68 -5.47
CA GLU A 63 4.84 6.97 -6.00
C GLU A 63 3.68 6.79 -6.98
N GLN A 64 3.82 5.90 -7.97
CA GLN A 64 2.79 5.69 -8.99
C GLN A 64 1.48 5.17 -8.38
N ALA A 65 1.54 4.19 -7.48
CA ALA A 65 0.36 3.62 -6.83
C ALA A 65 -0.38 4.68 -6.00
N CYS A 66 0.34 5.44 -5.19
CA CYS A 66 -0.26 6.45 -4.32
C CYS A 66 -0.70 7.70 -5.06
N LYS A 67 -0.06 8.05 -6.18
CA LYS A 67 -0.50 9.15 -7.05
C LYS A 67 -1.88 8.85 -7.66
N GLN A 68 -2.08 7.62 -8.15
CA GLN A 68 -3.39 7.18 -8.64
C GLN A 68 -4.45 7.19 -7.53
N GLY A 69 -4.06 6.77 -6.32
CA GLY A 69 -4.92 6.86 -5.14
C GLY A 69 -5.33 8.30 -4.81
N LEU A 70 -4.38 9.24 -4.82
CA LEU A 70 -4.63 10.66 -4.57
C LEU A 70 -5.55 11.29 -5.62
N GLU A 71 -5.36 10.96 -6.90
CA GLU A 71 -6.25 11.43 -7.97
C GLU A 71 -7.67 10.92 -7.77
N SER A 72 -7.82 9.66 -7.35
CA SER A 72 -9.12 9.07 -7.03
C SER A 72 -9.78 9.76 -5.83
N LEU A 73 -9.02 10.06 -4.77
CA LEU A 73 -9.52 10.79 -3.60
C LEU A 73 -9.96 12.22 -3.95
N LYS A 74 -9.22 12.93 -4.80
CA LYS A 74 -9.60 14.27 -5.27
C LYS A 74 -10.92 14.29 -6.03
N MET A 75 -11.29 13.20 -6.69
CA MET A 75 -12.61 13.09 -7.33
C MET A 75 -13.73 12.79 -6.33
N MET A 76 -13.41 12.16 -5.20
CA MET A 76 -14.39 11.77 -4.16
C MET A 76 -14.59 12.86 -3.09
N VAL A 77 -13.55 13.63 -2.79
CA VAL A 77 -13.58 14.77 -1.87
C VAL A 77 -13.69 16.03 -2.74
N PRO A 78 -14.86 16.67 -2.87
CA PRO A 78 -14.99 17.88 -3.65
C PRO A 78 -14.01 18.94 -3.11
N ALA A 79 -13.23 19.54 -3.99
CA ALA A 79 -12.40 20.69 -3.67
C ALA A 79 -13.31 21.76 -3.04
N LYS A 80 -13.06 22.08 -1.77
CA LYS A 80 -13.82 23.10 -1.04
C LYS A 80 -13.27 24.48 -1.37
#